data_AF-A0A381UEW0-F1
#
_entry.id   AF-A0A381UEW0-F1
#
_cell.length_a   1.000
_cell.length_b   1.000
_cell.length_c   1.000
_cell.angle_alpha   90.00
_cell.angle_beta   90.00
_cell.angle_gamma   90.00
#
_symmetry.space_group_name_H-M   'P 1'
#
loop_
_entity.id
_entity.type
_entity.pdbx_description
1 polymer ?
#
loop_
_entity_poly.entity_id
_entity_poly.type
_entity_poly.pdbx_seq_one_letter_code
_entity_poly.pdbx_strand_id
1 'polypeptide(L)'
;VYVTVTRPFSPGIYLKYSELEQVERVEQIRHPIIREALQLMNLGTAQIEITTLADIPSGTGLGSSGSFTTALLRALYAYQRGSLHPKELAEMACDIEIDRLGEPIGKQDQYVAAYGGITCFNFNPDDTVTAEPLGISAETLHDLEDNLLLFFTGFSRSASSILEDQNRRTQESDLEMLNNLHFVKELGLRSRRALEDGNSTLFGEIMYEHWEHKKKRSGGMSNPQIDEWYELAVKNGAVGGKLVGAGGGGFLMFYARDRDQLKKTMIKVGLEEVRFRFDFEGAMITGT
;
A
#
# COMPACT_ATOMS: atom_id res chain seq x y z
N VAL A 1 -2.11 6.55 -8.77
CA VAL A 1 -2.93 5.78 -9.73
C VAL A 1 -4.03 6.70 -10.23
N TYR A 2 -4.21 6.80 -11.54
CA TYR A 2 -5.26 7.58 -12.18
C TYR A 2 -6.21 6.63 -12.89
N VAL A 3 -7.52 6.85 -12.70
CA VAL A 3 -8.57 6.10 -13.38
C VAL A 3 -9.51 7.10 -14.03
N THR A 4 -9.73 6.97 -15.33
CA THR A 4 -10.72 7.76 -16.07
C THR A 4 -11.84 6.86 -16.51
N VAL A 5 -13.08 7.31 -16.31
CA VAL A 5 -14.29 6.61 -16.76
C VAL A 5 -15.06 7.53 -17.71
N THR A 6 -15.35 7.05 -18.92
CA THR A 6 -16.08 7.81 -19.93
C THR A 6 -17.12 6.94 -20.64
N ARG A 7 -18.04 7.58 -21.36
CA ARG A 7 -18.98 6.90 -22.24
C ARG A 7 -18.43 6.88 -23.67
N PRO A 8 -18.05 5.73 -24.23
CA PRO A 8 -17.59 5.63 -25.61
C PRO A 8 -18.75 5.89 -26.58
N PHE A 9 -18.43 6.31 -27.81
CA PHE A 9 -19.46 6.56 -28.85
C PHE A 9 -20.19 5.27 -29.24
N SER A 10 -19.44 4.20 -29.48
CA SER A 10 -19.99 2.87 -29.79
C SER A 10 -20.34 2.12 -28.50
N PRO A 11 -21.45 1.35 -28.48
CA PRO A 11 -21.75 0.42 -27.38
C PRO A 11 -20.60 -0.59 -27.21
N GLY A 12 -20.27 -0.91 -25.96
CA GLY A 12 -19.19 -1.82 -25.60
C GLY A 12 -18.48 -1.41 -24.31
N ILE A 13 -17.76 -2.38 -23.74
CA ILE A 13 -16.88 -2.18 -22.60
C ILE A 13 -15.45 -2.13 -23.12
N TYR A 14 -14.79 -0.99 -22.95
CA TYR A 14 -13.42 -0.75 -23.42
C TYR A 14 -12.52 -0.50 -22.22
N LEU A 15 -11.54 -1.37 -22.00
CA LEU A 15 -10.63 -1.31 -20.86
C LEU A 15 -9.21 -1.10 -21.37
N LYS A 16 -8.55 -0.06 -20.85
CA LYS A 16 -7.17 0.29 -21.19
C LYS A 16 -6.36 0.32 -19.90
N TYR A 17 -5.71 -0.79 -19.61
CA TYR A 17 -4.77 -0.93 -18.49
C TYR A 17 -3.40 -1.35 -19.06
N SER A 18 -2.66 -2.25 -18.40
CA SER A 18 -1.48 -2.88 -18.99
C SER A 18 -1.77 -3.65 -20.29
N GLU A 19 -3.05 -3.94 -20.58
CA GLU A 19 -3.53 -4.48 -21.84
C GLU A 19 -4.73 -3.67 -22.36
N LEU A 20 -5.07 -3.89 -23.63
CA LEU A 20 -6.33 -3.44 -24.22
C LEU A 20 -7.33 -4.60 -24.19
N GLU A 21 -8.50 -4.36 -23.62
CA GLU A 21 -9.59 -5.33 -23.58
C GLU A 21 -10.88 -4.68 -24.09
N GLN A 22 -11.57 -5.36 -25.00
CA GLN A 22 -12.85 -4.93 -25.56
C GLN A 22 -13.82 -6.10 -25.50
N VAL A 23 -14.92 -5.92 -24.76
CA VAL A 23 -15.93 -6.97 -24.58
C VAL A 23 -17.35 -6.38 -24.61
N GLU A 24 -18.35 -7.23 -24.81
CA GLU A 24 -19.75 -6.82 -24.87
C GLU A 24 -20.45 -6.94 -23.51
N ARG A 25 -19.98 -7.87 -22.65
CA ARG A 25 -20.60 -8.16 -21.35
C ARG A 25 -19.57 -8.19 -20.24
N VAL A 26 -19.99 -7.80 -19.04
CA VAL A 26 -19.11 -7.69 -17.86
C VAL A 26 -18.48 -9.05 -17.51
N GLU A 27 -19.19 -10.16 -17.70
CA GLU A 27 -18.68 -11.50 -17.39
C GLU A 27 -17.52 -11.94 -18.28
N GLN A 28 -17.33 -11.27 -19.43
CA GLN A 28 -16.23 -11.55 -20.36
C GLN A 28 -14.94 -10.82 -19.99
N ILE A 29 -15.00 -9.87 -19.05
CA ILE A 29 -13.84 -9.10 -18.61
C ILE A 29 -12.84 -10.03 -17.92
N ARG A 30 -11.61 -10.03 -18.44
CA ARG A 30 -10.48 -10.79 -17.91
C ARG A 30 -9.94 -10.16 -16.65
N HIS A 31 -9.83 -8.82 -16.60
CA HIS A 31 -9.30 -8.13 -15.42
C HIS A 31 -10.23 -8.32 -14.19
N PRO A 32 -9.80 -9.02 -13.13
CA PRO A 32 -10.69 -9.47 -12.04
C PRO A 32 -11.31 -8.31 -11.26
N ILE A 33 -10.51 -7.34 -10.82
CA ILE A 33 -11.01 -6.18 -10.06
C ILE A 33 -12.00 -5.35 -10.88
N ILE A 34 -11.71 -5.06 -12.15
CA ILE A 34 -12.62 -4.31 -13.02
C ILE A 34 -13.93 -5.07 -13.23
N ARG A 35 -13.87 -6.39 -13.44
CA ARG A 35 -15.06 -7.23 -13.57
C ARG A 35 -15.94 -7.12 -12.33
N GLU A 36 -15.39 -7.39 -11.15
CA GLU A 36 -16.15 -7.36 -9.89
C GLU A 36 -16.71 -5.96 -9.58
N ALA A 37 -15.91 -4.91 -9.82
CA ALA A 37 -16.36 -3.52 -9.64
C ALA A 37 -17.55 -3.18 -10.55
N LEU A 38 -17.50 -3.57 -11.82
CA LEU A 38 -18.60 -3.32 -12.76
C LEU A 38 -19.84 -4.17 -12.46
N GLN A 39 -19.67 -5.41 -11.98
CA GLN A 39 -20.78 -6.24 -11.50
C GLN A 39 -21.45 -5.62 -10.28
N LEU A 40 -20.66 -5.14 -9.31
CA LEU A 40 -21.16 -4.46 -8.12
C LEU A 40 -21.91 -3.18 -8.47
N MET A 41 -21.45 -2.44 -9.47
CA MET A 41 -22.06 -1.15 -9.85
C MET A 41 -23.35 -1.25 -10.65
N ASN A 42 -23.62 -2.42 -11.25
CA ASN A 42 -24.83 -2.69 -12.01
C ASN A 42 -25.23 -1.51 -12.93
N LEU A 43 -24.31 -1.05 -13.77
CA LEU A 43 -24.42 0.20 -14.54
C LEU A 43 -25.62 0.27 -15.51
N GLY A 44 -26.43 -0.79 -15.64
CA GLY A 44 -27.61 -0.85 -16.52
C GLY A 44 -27.32 -0.76 -18.02
N THR A 45 -26.06 -0.48 -18.41
CA THR A 45 -25.60 -0.34 -19.79
C THR A 45 -24.18 -0.89 -19.91
N ALA A 46 -23.90 -1.58 -21.02
CA ALA A 46 -22.56 -2.05 -21.36
C ALA A 46 -21.82 -1.04 -22.26
N GLN A 47 -21.93 0.26 -21.94
CA GLN A 47 -21.29 1.33 -22.73
C GLN A 47 -20.40 2.18 -21.82
N ILE A 48 -19.17 1.72 -21.62
CA ILE A 48 -18.21 2.34 -20.70
C ILE A 48 -16.78 2.14 -21.21
N GLU A 49 -15.96 3.17 -21.09
CA GLU A 49 -14.53 3.12 -21.34
C GLU A 49 -13.78 3.49 -20.06
N ILE A 50 -12.88 2.62 -19.62
CA ILE A 50 -12.04 2.78 -18.43
C ILE A 50 -10.59 2.78 -18.86
N THR A 51 -9.85 3.84 -18.53
CA THR A 51 -8.40 3.92 -18.73
C THR A 51 -7.71 4.08 -17.39
N THR A 52 -6.60 3.38 -17.22
CA THR A 52 -5.84 3.34 -15.95
C THR A 52 -4.38 3.69 -16.22
N LEU A 53 -3.80 4.49 -15.33
CA LEU A 53 -2.39 4.87 -15.35
C LEU A 53 -1.83 4.76 -13.93
N ALA A 54 -0.69 4.11 -13.77
CA ALA A 54 -0.04 3.96 -12.48
C ALA A 54 1.45 4.30 -12.59
N ASP A 55 1.95 5.05 -11.61
CA ASP A 55 3.34 5.52 -11.56
C ASP A 55 4.29 4.42 -11.06
N ILE A 56 3.74 3.42 -10.35
CA ILE A 56 4.49 2.31 -9.74
C ILE A 56 3.91 0.98 -10.23
N PRO A 57 4.76 0.03 -10.69
CA PRO A 57 4.32 -1.31 -11.06
C PRO A 57 3.62 -2.07 -9.93
N SER A 58 2.82 -3.07 -10.31
CA SER A 58 2.22 -4.02 -9.37
C SER A 58 3.28 -4.87 -8.65
N GLY A 59 2.97 -5.33 -7.44
CA GLY A 59 3.85 -6.26 -6.68
C GLY A 59 5.05 -5.60 -5.99
N THR A 60 5.05 -4.27 -5.90
CA THR A 60 6.16 -3.51 -5.28
C THR A 60 6.02 -3.30 -3.77
N GLY A 61 4.90 -3.73 -3.17
CA GLY A 61 4.65 -3.61 -1.73
C GLY A 61 4.14 -2.25 -1.26
N LEU A 62 3.80 -1.33 -2.18
CA LEU A 62 3.24 0.01 -1.88
C LEU A 62 1.70 0.06 -1.95
N GLY A 63 1.00 -1.08 -1.92
CA GLY A 63 -0.46 -1.11 -1.95
C GLY A 63 -1.09 -0.71 -3.28
N SER A 64 -0.41 -0.95 -4.41
CA SER A 64 -0.89 -0.57 -5.75
C SER A 64 -2.27 -1.17 -6.11
N SER A 65 -2.54 -2.41 -5.70
CA SER A 65 -3.84 -3.08 -5.94
C SER A 65 -4.97 -2.40 -5.18
N GLY A 66 -4.82 -2.25 -3.86
CA GLY A 66 -5.79 -1.53 -3.02
C GLY A 66 -6.03 -0.09 -3.48
N SER A 67 -4.96 0.60 -3.88
CA SER A 67 -5.05 1.96 -4.45
C SER A 67 -5.82 1.98 -5.78
N PHE A 68 -5.60 0.99 -6.64
CA PHE A 68 -6.31 0.85 -7.91
C PHE A 68 -7.80 0.57 -7.70
N THR A 69 -8.15 -0.41 -6.87
CA THR A 69 -9.55 -0.75 -6.55
C THR A 69 -10.29 0.46 -5.99
N THR A 70 -9.66 1.17 -5.04
CA THR A 70 -10.20 2.37 -4.41
C THR A 70 -10.42 3.50 -5.44
N ALA A 71 -9.43 3.78 -6.29
CA ALA A 71 -9.55 4.81 -7.33
C ALA A 71 -10.62 4.45 -8.39
N LEU A 72 -10.70 3.18 -8.78
CA LEU A 72 -11.69 2.67 -9.73
C LEU A 72 -13.11 2.85 -9.19
N LEU A 73 -13.38 2.41 -7.96
CA LEU A 73 -14.68 2.56 -7.32
C LEU A 73 -15.07 4.04 -7.19
N ARG A 74 -14.15 4.89 -6.73
CA ARG A 74 -14.37 6.34 -6.65
C ARG A 74 -14.78 6.91 -8.01
N ALA A 75 -14.07 6.55 -9.09
CA ALA A 75 -14.37 7.02 -10.44
C ALA A 75 -15.71 6.50 -10.99
N LEU A 76 -16.04 5.23 -10.74
CA LEU A 76 -17.32 4.64 -11.15
C LEU A 76 -18.52 5.28 -10.45
N TYR A 77 -18.41 5.55 -9.14
CA TYR A 77 -19.44 6.28 -8.40
C TYR A 77 -19.62 7.70 -8.91
N ALA A 78 -18.52 8.42 -9.15
CA ALA A 78 -18.57 9.76 -9.70
C ALA A 78 -19.22 9.77 -11.09
N TYR A 79 -18.94 8.76 -11.93
CA TYR A 79 -19.58 8.58 -13.24
C TYR A 79 -21.11 8.39 -13.12
N GLN A 80 -21.59 7.71 -12.07
CA GLN A 80 -23.03 7.60 -11.75
C GLN A 80 -23.59 8.82 -11.00
N ARG A 81 -22.83 9.91 -10.85
CA ARG A 81 -23.17 11.12 -10.08
C ARG A 81 -23.38 10.87 -8.58
N GLY A 82 -22.77 9.81 -8.05
CA GLY A 82 -22.71 9.50 -6.62
C GLY A 82 -21.46 10.07 -5.95
N SER A 83 -21.49 10.07 -4.63
CA SER A 83 -20.33 10.34 -3.77
C SER A 83 -20.27 9.28 -2.67
N LEU A 84 -19.07 8.86 -2.29
CA LEU A 84 -18.84 7.90 -1.22
C LEU A 84 -18.11 8.55 -0.05
N HIS A 85 -18.50 8.20 1.18
CA HIS A 85 -17.65 8.49 2.32
C HIS A 85 -16.36 7.64 2.24
N PRO A 86 -15.18 8.14 2.66
CA PRO A 86 -13.93 7.36 2.64
C PRO A 86 -14.03 5.97 3.28
N LYS A 87 -14.79 5.86 4.38
CA LYS A 87 -15.10 4.58 5.02
C LYS A 87 -15.79 3.59 4.07
N GLU A 88 -16.91 4.01 3.47
CA GLU A 88 -17.70 3.17 2.56
C GLU A 88 -16.86 2.77 1.35
N LEU A 89 -16.07 3.70 0.81
CA LEU A 89 -15.16 3.41 -0.31
C LEU A 89 -14.13 2.33 0.05
N ALA A 90 -13.51 2.43 1.22
CA ALA A 90 -12.54 1.44 1.69
C ALA A 90 -13.19 0.07 1.93
N GLU A 91 -14.37 0.04 2.56
CA GLU A 91 -15.13 -1.20 2.81
C GLU A 91 -15.53 -1.88 1.50
N MET A 92 -15.99 -1.11 0.51
CA MET A 92 -16.31 -1.65 -0.82
C MET A 92 -15.07 -2.17 -1.56
N ALA A 93 -13.93 -1.50 -1.43
CA ALA A 93 -12.69 -1.98 -2.02
C ALA A 93 -12.21 -3.28 -1.35
N CYS A 94 -12.39 -3.41 -0.04
CA CYS A 94 -12.15 -4.65 0.69
C CYS A 94 -13.08 -5.78 0.24
N ASP A 95 -14.40 -5.54 0.09
CA ASP A 95 -15.36 -6.54 -0.42
C ASP A 95 -14.93 -7.10 -1.77
N ILE A 96 -14.47 -6.24 -2.68
CA ILE A 96 -13.99 -6.68 -4.00
C ILE A 96 -12.77 -7.59 -3.89
N GLU A 97 -11.72 -7.17 -3.19
CA GLU A 97 -10.46 -7.94 -3.19
C GLU A 97 -10.51 -9.14 -2.24
N ILE A 98 -11.06 -8.98 -1.04
CA ILE A 98 -11.03 -10.00 0.00
C ILE A 98 -12.19 -10.99 -0.16
N ASP A 99 -13.42 -10.50 -0.29
CA ASP A 99 -14.61 -11.36 -0.20
C ASP A 99 -15.00 -11.95 -1.56
N ARG A 100 -14.97 -11.14 -2.63
CA ARG A 100 -15.34 -11.58 -3.99
C ARG A 100 -14.22 -12.30 -4.72
N LEU A 101 -13.00 -11.74 -4.68
CA LEU A 101 -11.84 -12.32 -5.35
C LEU A 101 -11.09 -13.34 -4.48
N GLY A 102 -11.32 -13.35 -3.17
CA GLY A 102 -10.67 -14.30 -2.26
C GLY A 102 -9.17 -14.05 -2.08
N GLU A 103 -8.70 -12.82 -2.33
CA GLU A 103 -7.28 -12.49 -2.20
C GLU A 103 -6.86 -12.52 -0.72
N PRO A 104 -5.76 -13.19 -0.37
CA PRO A 104 -5.32 -13.35 1.02
C PRO A 104 -4.59 -12.09 1.51
N ILE A 105 -5.29 -10.95 1.54
CA ILE A 105 -4.73 -9.63 1.87
C ILE A 105 -5.40 -9.00 3.09
N GLY A 106 -4.78 -7.95 3.64
CA GLY A 106 -5.33 -7.14 4.73
C GLY A 106 -6.15 -5.95 4.21
N LYS A 107 -6.79 -5.22 5.13
CA LYS A 107 -7.63 -4.05 4.83
C LYS A 107 -6.84 -2.72 4.68
N GLN A 108 -5.58 -2.68 5.12
CA GLN A 108 -4.84 -1.41 5.30
C GLN A 108 -4.64 -0.60 4.00
N ASP A 109 -4.43 -1.27 2.87
CA ASP A 109 -4.07 -0.61 1.60
C ASP A 109 -5.27 0.16 1.03
N GLN A 110 -6.47 -0.43 1.10
CA GLN A 110 -7.72 0.20 0.68
C GLN A 110 -8.09 1.36 1.60
N TYR A 111 -7.90 1.19 2.91
CA TYR A 111 -8.19 2.24 3.89
C TYR A 111 -7.26 3.45 3.73
N VAL A 112 -5.94 3.26 3.61
CA VAL A 112 -5.02 4.39 3.40
C VAL A 112 -5.27 5.07 2.05
N ALA A 113 -5.59 4.31 1.00
CA ALA A 113 -5.93 4.87 -0.30
C ALA A 113 -7.23 5.70 -0.26
N ALA A 114 -8.21 5.33 0.56
CA ALA A 114 -9.48 6.05 0.65
C ALA A 114 -9.41 7.30 1.53
N TYR A 115 -8.66 7.25 2.64
CA TYR A 115 -8.57 8.32 3.62
C TYR A 115 -7.42 9.29 3.37
N GLY A 116 -6.29 8.79 2.87
CA GLY A 116 -5.04 9.56 2.80
C GLY A 116 -4.38 9.80 4.16
N GLY A 117 -3.27 10.53 4.10
CA GLY A 117 -2.54 11.07 5.25
C GLY A 117 -1.72 10.04 6.02
N ILE A 118 -1.21 10.48 7.17
CA ILE A 118 -0.56 9.61 8.14
C ILE A 118 -1.61 9.25 9.20
N THR A 119 -2.19 8.06 9.06
CA THR A 119 -3.41 7.66 9.77
C THR A 119 -3.18 6.37 10.57
N CYS A 120 -3.68 6.33 11.80
CA CYS A 120 -3.76 5.12 12.60
C CYS A 120 -5.08 4.40 12.31
N PHE A 121 -4.99 3.14 11.88
CA PHE A 121 -6.14 2.27 11.67
C PHE A 121 -6.21 1.21 12.77
N ASN A 122 -7.33 1.19 13.49
CA ASN A 122 -7.64 0.12 14.44
C ASN A 122 -8.66 -0.84 13.80
N PHE A 123 -8.20 -2.05 13.47
CA PHE A 123 -9.04 -3.13 12.95
C PHE A 123 -9.62 -3.91 14.14
N ASN A 124 -10.93 -3.79 14.35
CA ASN A 124 -11.61 -4.36 15.52
C ASN A 124 -12.08 -5.80 15.26
N PRO A 125 -12.31 -6.60 16.33
CA PRO A 125 -12.82 -7.97 16.19
C PRO A 125 -14.21 -8.11 15.56
N ASP A 126 -15.00 -7.02 15.54
CA ASP A 126 -16.33 -6.95 14.92
C ASP A 126 -16.27 -6.47 13.45
N ASP A 127 -15.09 -6.56 12.84
CA ASP A 127 -14.76 -6.11 11.48
C ASP A 127 -14.82 -4.60 11.23
N THR A 128 -15.24 -3.80 12.21
CA THR A 128 -15.22 -2.35 12.09
C THR A 128 -13.78 -1.82 12.08
N VAL A 129 -13.58 -0.69 11.40
CA VAL A 129 -12.28 -0.01 11.36
C VAL A 129 -12.45 1.43 11.82
N THR A 130 -11.67 1.79 12.82
CA THR A 130 -11.54 3.19 13.27
C THR A 130 -10.31 3.80 12.61
N ALA A 131 -10.49 4.93 11.93
CA ALA A 131 -9.43 5.69 11.29
C ALA A 131 -9.21 7.00 12.05
N GLU A 132 -8.00 7.22 12.56
CA GLU A 132 -7.61 8.40 13.33
C GLU A 132 -6.36 9.02 12.70
N PRO A 133 -6.46 10.21 12.07
CA PRO A 133 -5.29 10.95 11.63
C PRO A 133 -4.35 11.19 12.82
N LEU A 134 -3.05 11.00 12.62
CA LEU A 134 -2.09 11.23 13.69
C LEU A 134 -1.95 12.72 14.00
N GLY A 135 -1.82 13.06 15.29
CA GLY A 135 -1.58 14.41 15.77
C GLY A 135 -0.15 14.90 15.55
N ILE A 136 0.35 14.82 14.31
CA ILE A 136 1.74 15.13 13.95
C ILE A 136 1.91 16.63 13.75
N SER A 137 2.96 17.21 14.34
CA SER A 137 3.32 18.62 14.13
C SER A 137 3.86 18.86 12.71
N ALA A 138 3.72 20.08 12.20
CA ALA A 138 4.29 20.43 10.89
C ALA A 138 5.83 20.26 10.85
N GLU A 139 6.52 20.49 11.97
CA GLU A 139 7.97 20.27 12.09
C GLU A 139 8.31 18.79 11.94
N THR A 140 7.60 17.91 12.65
CA THR A 140 7.77 16.47 12.53
C THR A 140 7.47 15.98 11.11
N LEU A 141 6.42 16.50 10.49
CA LEU A 141 6.05 16.13 9.12
C LEU A 141 7.17 16.51 8.13
N HIS A 142 7.68 17.73 8.20
CA HIS A 142 8.81 18.15 7.36
C HIS A 142 10.07 17.32 7.63
N ASP A 143 10.36 17.01 8.90
CA ASP A 143 11.48 16.14 9.24
C ASP A 143 11.33 14.75 8.60
N LEU A 144 10.12 14.16 8.60
CA LEU A 144 9.88 12.90 7.91
C LEU A 144 10.06 13.02 6.40
N GLU A 145 9.52 14.07 5.76
CA GLU A 145 9.68 14.29 4.32
C GLU A 145 11.14 14.52 3.91
N ASP A 146 11.90 15.22 4.75
CA ASP A 146 13.30 15.52 4.52
C ASP A 146 14.20 14.33 4.83
N ASN A 147 13.83 13.41 5.71
CA ASN A 147 14.73 12.36 6.19
C ASN A 147 14.29 10.92 5.89
N LEU A 148 13.10 10.71 5.30
CA LEU A 148 12.72 9.43 4.73
C LEU A 148 13.18 9.30 3.27
N LEU A 149 13.85 8.19 2.97
CA LEU A 149 14.28 7.84 1.63
C LEU A 149 13.71 6.49 1.23
N LEU A 150 13.27 6.40 -0.02
CA LEU A 150 12.70 5.19 -0.60
C LEU A 150 13.53 4.77 -1.81
N PHE A 151 13.97 3.51 -1.83
CA PHE A 151 14.82 2.97 -2.90
C PHE A 151 14.19 1.71 -3.51
N PHE A 152 14.05 1.69 -4.83
CA PHE A 152 13.56 0.50 -5.51
C PHE A 152 14.66 -0.56 -5.60
N THR A 153 14.38 -1.77 -5.12
CA THR A 153 15.35 -2.86 -5.08
C THR A 153 15.49 -3.62 -6.40
N GLY A 154 14.59 -3.40 -7.36
CA GLY A 154 14.49 -4.20 -8.58
C GLY A 154 13.88 -5.59 -8.39
N PHE A 155 13.75 -6.06 -7.15
CA PHE A 155 13.10 -7.33 -6.83
C PHE A 155 11.59 -7.14 -6.71
N SER A 156 10.82 -8.11 -7.20
CA SER A 156 9.37 -8.20 -6.99
C SER A 156 9.03 -9.60 -6.52
N ARG A 157 8.14 -9.70 -5.53
CA ARG A 157 7.69 -10.98 -4.99
C ARG A 157 6.20 -10.89 -4.66
N SER A 158 5.48 -11.96 -4.98
CA SER A 158 4.09 -12.08 -4.54
C SER A 158 4.01 -12.12 -3.01
N ALA A 159 3.26 -11.16 -2.45
CA ALA A 159 2.92 -11.09 -1.05
C ALA A 159 1.99 -12.23 -0.60
N SER A 160 1.22 -12.81 -1.53
CA SER A 160 0.12 -13.73 -1.24
C SER A 160 0.59 -14.94 -0.43
N SER A 161 1.68 -15.59 -0.84
CA SER A 161 2.24 -16.76 -0.11
C SER A 161 2.64 -16.45 1.34
N ILE A 162 3.16 -15.24 1.62
CA ILE A 162 3.56 -14.84 2.97
C ILE A 162 2.33 -14.59 3.83
N LEU A 163 1.29 -13.99 3.25
CA LEU A 163 0.05 -13.65 3.93
C LEU A 163 -0.84 -14.89 4.15
N GLU A 164 -0.85 -15.83 3.21
CA GLU A 164 -1.50 -17.15 3.36
C GLU A 164 -0.90 -17.94 4.53
N ASP A 165 0.43 -18.02 4.63
CA ASP A 165 1.09 -18.69 5.76
C ASP A 165 0.77 -18.00 7.09
N GLN A 166 0.80 -16.66 7.11
CA GLN A 166 0.43 -15.88 8.30
C GLN A 166 -1.01 -16.18 8.72
N ASN A 167 -1.97 -16.16 7.79
CA ASN A 167 -3.37 -16.44 8.08
C ASN A 167 -3.54 -17.87 8.60
N ARG A 168 -3.00 -18.86 7.90
CA ARG A 168 -3.06 -20.27 8.29
C ARG A 168 -2.53 -20.52 9.70
N ARG A 169 -1.30 -20.06 10.00
CA ARG A 169 -0.69 -20.22 11.34
C ARG A 169 -1.48 -19.50 12.43
N THR A 170 -2.10 -18.36 12.11
CA THR A 170 -2.98 -17.65 13.04
C THR A 170 -4.22 -18.47 13.38
N GLN A 171 -4.89 -19.05 12.38
CA GLN A 171 -6.06 -19.92 12.58
C GLN A 171 -5.71 -21.19 13.36
N GLU A 172 -4.49 -21.72 13.17
CA GLU A 172 -3.95 -22.85 13.92
C GLU A 172 -3.54 -22.50 15.36
N SER A 173 -3.69 -21.23 15.79
CA SER A 173 -3.26 -20.74 17.10
C SER A 173 -1.78 -20.96 17.39
N ASP A 174 -0.93 -20.85 16.36
CA ASP A 174 0.52 -20.94 16.48
C ASP A 174 1.06 -19.83 17.40
N LEU A 175 1.66 -20.22 18.53
CA LEU A 175 2.11 -19.28 19.57
C LEU A 175 3.17 -18.30 19.07
N GLU A 176 4.08 -18.74 18.20
CA GLU A 176 5.13 -17.88 17.65
C GLU A 176 4.52 -16.81 16.72
N MET A 177 3.58 -17.21 15.88
CA MET A 177 2.85 -16.29 15.01
C MET A 177 2.02 -15.29 15.81
N LEU A 178 1.25 -15.74 16.80
CA LEU A 178 0.46 -14.86 17.66
C LEU A 178 1.32 -13.84 18.41
N ASN A 179 2.44 -14.29 18.99
CA ASN A 179 3.40 -13.39 19.63
C ASN A 179 3.98 -12.36 18.64
N ASN A 180 4.29 -12.78 17.41
CA ASN A 180 4.73 -11.87 16.36
C ASN A 180 3.64 -10.84 15.99
N LEU A 181 2.38 -11.24 15.89
CA LEU A 181 1.27 -10.31 15.61
C LEU A 181 1.10 -9.29 16.75
N HIS A 182 1.18 -9.72 18.01
CA HIS A 182 1.16 -8.83 19.16
C HIS A 182 2.36 -7.87 19.18
N PHE A 183 3.55 -8.36 18.84
CA PHE A 183 4.75 -7.54 18.71
C PHE A 183 4.60 -6.45 17.63
N VAL A 184 4.14 -6.82 16.43
CA VAL A 184 3.91 -5.86 15.33
C VAL A 184 2.84 -4.83 15.71
N LYS A 185 1.77 -5.24 16.42
CA LYS A 185 0.76 -4.33 16.97
C LYS A 185 1.38 -3.30 17.92
N GLU A 186 2.22 -3.73 18.84
CA GLU A 186 2.89 -2.82 19.79
C GLU A 186 3.83 -1.85 19.07
N LEU A 187 4.56 -2.29 18.04
CA LEU A 187 5.38 -1.39 17.21
C LEU A 187 4.54 -0.31 16.52
N GLY A 188 3.33 -0.63 16.07
CA GLY A 188 2.39 0.36 15.53
C GLY A 188 2.02 1.43 16.57
N LEU A 189 1.70 1.01 17.80
CA LEU A 189 1.37 1.93 18.90
C LEU A 189 2.57 2.76 19.37
N ARG A 190 3.78 2.19 19.35
CA ARG A 190 5.03 2.92 19.61
C ARG A 190 5.34 3.91 18.51
N SER A 191 5.12 3.54 17.24
CA SER A 191 5.31 4.42 16.08
C SER A 191 4.39 5.64 16.17
N ARG A 192 3.10 5.43 16.49
CA ARG A 192 2.14 6.51 16.73
C ARG A 192 2.67 7.50 17.77
N ARG A 193 3.02 7.01 18.97
CA ARG A 193 3.54 7.84 20.07
C ARG A 193 4.80 8.60 19.65
N ALA A 194 5.77 7.91 19.03
CA ALA A 194 7.00 8.54 18.57
C ALA A 194 6.77 9.70 17.61
N LEU A 195 5.84 9.54 16.66
CA LEU A 195 5.52 10.58 15.68
C LEU A 195 4.73 11.75 16.31
N GLU A 196 3.76 11.46 17.17
CA GLU A 196 2.97 12.49 17.86
C GLU A 196 3.81 13.28 18.88
N ASP A 197 4.80 12.64 19.51
CA ASP A 197 5.76 13.29 20.41
C ASP A 197 6.89 14.04 19.67
N GLY A 198 6.90 14.03 18.32
CA GLY A 198 7.91 14.69 17.50
C GLY A 198 9.28 13.99 17.46
N ASN A 199 9.34 12.70 17.81
CA ASN A 199 10.55 11.91 17.83
C ASN A 199 10.66 10.99 16.59
N SER A 200 10.87 11.59 15.42
CA SER A 200 11.07 10.87 14.16
C SER A 200 12.29 9.93 14.16
N THR A 201 13.32 10.26 14.94
CA THR A 201 14.49 9.36 15.11
C THR A 201 14.08 8.05 15.75
N LEU A 202 13.26 8.09 16.82
CA LEU A 202 12.71 6.89 17.44
C LEU A 202 11.82 6.11 16.46
N PHE A 203 11.07 6.79 15.60
CA PHE A 203 10.33 6.11 14.52
C PHE A 203 11.28 5.33 13.58
N GLY A 204 12.42 5.93 13.20
CA GLY A 204 13.49 5.25 12.47
C GLY A 204 14.03 4.02 13.21
N GLU A 205 14.29 4.12 14.51
CA GLU A 205 14.77 3.01 15.35
C GLU A 205 13.72 1.88 15.45
N ILE A 206 12.43 2.22 15.54
CA ILE A 206 11.33 1.25 15.52
C ILE A 206 11.27 0.51 14.17
N MET A 207 11.53 1.20 13.05
CA MET A 207 11.63 0.53 11.74
C MET A 207 12.78 -0.47 11.70
N TYR A 208 13.95 -0.12 12.26
CA TYR A 208 15.08 -1.04 12.38
C TYR A 208 14.71 -2.27 13.22
N GLU A 209 14.11 -2.06 14.39
CA GLU A 209 13.67 -3.14 15.30
C GLU A 209 12.70 -4.10 14.58
N HIS A 210 11.72 -3.55 13.87
CA HIS A 210 10.79 -4.32 13.05
C HIS A 210 11.53 -5.15 11.99
N TRP A 211 12.46 -4.53 11.26
CA TRP A 211 13.17 -5.20 10.18
C TRP A 211 14.03 -6.37 10.68
N GLU A 212 14.77 -6.17 11.77
CA GLU A 212 15.58 -7.24 12.38
C GLU A 212 14.71 -8.41 12.85
N HIS A 213 13.54 -8.13 13.45
CA HIS A 213 12.59 -9.16 13.84
C HIS A 213 12.04 -9.91 12.61
N LYS A 214 11.69 -9.19 11.55
CA LYS A 214 11.13 -9.74 10.32
C LYS A 214 12.14 -10.65 9.60
N LYS A 215 13.43 -10.28 9.54
CA LYS A 215 14.50 -11.11 8.98
C LYS A 215 14.69 -12.42 9.73
N LYS A 216 14.69 -12.39 11.07
CA LYS A 216 14.86 -13.59 11.91
C LYS A 216 13.76 -14.62 11.70
N ARG A 217 12.53 -14.15 11.49
CA ARG A 217 11.33 -15.00 11.42
C ARG A 217 11.17 -15.74 10.09
N SER A 218 11.58 -15.14 8.97
CA SER A 218 11.33 -15.72 7.65
C SER A 218 12.53 -15.54 6.73
N GLY A 219 13.16 -16.67 6.37
CA GLY A 219 14.32 -16.70 5.49
C GLY A 219 14.05 -16.18 4.06
N GLY A 220 12.78 -15.98 3.70
CA GLY A 220 12.38 -15.38 2.42
C GLY A 220 12.22 -13.85 2.46
N MET A 221 12.41 -13.20 3.61
CA MET A 221 12.14 -11.76 3.77
C MET A 221 13.22 -10.88 3.16
N SER A 222 14.46 -11.34 3.17
CA SER A 222 15.62 -10.65 2.61
C SER A 222 16.39 -11.59 1.69
N ASN A 223 17.42 -11.07 1.05
CA ASN A 223 18.41 -11.82 0.31
C ASN A 223 19.79 -11.18 0.53
N PRO A 224 20.90 -11.83 0.15
CA PRO A 224 22.24 -11.29 0.40
C PRO A 224 22.45 -9.88 -0.14
N GLN A 225 21.86 -9.54 -1.29
CA GLN A 225 21.96 -8.20 -1.88
C GLN A 225 21.22 -7.14 -1.05
N ILE A 226 20.01 -7.46 -0.58
CA ILE A 226 19.22 -6.56 0.28
C ILE A 226 19.91 -6.36 1.63
N ASP A 227 20.48 -7.43 2.20
CA ASP A 227 21.23 -7.35 3.45
C ASP A 227 22.49 -6.48 3.29
N GLU A 228 23.23 -6.62 2.18
CA GLU A 228 24.38 -5.77 1.87
C GLU A 228 23.98 -4.29 1.75
N TRP A 229 22.92 -3.98 0.99
CA TRP A 229 22.41 -2.61 0.88
C TRP A 229 21.96 -2.05 2.23
N TYR A 230 21.30 -2.86 3.06
CA TYR A 230 20.84 -2.43 4.37
C TYR A 230 22.01 -2.11 5.31
N GLU A 231 23.03 -2.99 5.37
CA GLU A 231 24.23 -2.73 6.15
C GLU A 231 24.97 -1.47 5.67
N LEU A 232 25.06 -1.30 4.36
CA LEU A 232 25.68 -0.13 3.77
C LEU A 232 24.92 1.14 4.14
N ALA A 233 23.58 1.10 4.15
CA ALA A 233 22.74 2.22 4.54
C ALA A 233 22.97 2.64 5.99
N VAL A 234 22.97 1.68 6.93
CA VAL A 234 23.20 1.95 8.37
C VAL A 234 24.60 2.53 8.59
N LYS A 235 25.63 2.01 7.91
CA LYS A 235 27.02 2.54 7.99
C LYS A 235 27.15 3.95 7.40
N ASN A 236 26.19 4.43 6.62
CA ASN A 236 26.25 5.69 5.87
C ASN A 236 25.09 6.65 6.18
N GLY A 237 24.55 6.60 7.40
CA GLY A 237 23.67 7.65 7.92
C GLY A 237 22.21 7.24 8.12
N ALA A 238 21.81 6.01 7.76
CA ALA A 238 20.49 5.50 8.15
C ALA A 238 20.44 5.21 9.66
N VAL A 239 19.40 5.71 10.32
CA VAL A 239 19.05 5.34 11.70
C VAL A 239 18.41 3.95 11.71
N GLY A 240 17.55 3.71 10.73
CA GLY A 240 16.83 2.47 10.59
C GLY A 240 15.99 2.46 9.32
N GLY A 241 15.52 1.29 8.96
CA GLY A 241 14.71 1.12 7.76
C GLY A 241 14.11 -0.25 7.69
N LYS A 242 13.38 -0.53 6.62
CA LYS A 242 12.77 -1.83 6.36
C LYS A 242 12.42 -1.98 4.89
N LEU A 243 12.23 -3.22 4.44
CA LEU A 243 11.42 -3.46 3.25
C LEU A 243 9.96 -3.09 3.52
N VAL A 244 9.37 -2.35 2.59
CA VAL A 244 7.96 -1.98 2.59
C VAL A 244 7.12 -3.13 2.01
N GLY A 245 5.92 -3.33 2.54
CA GLY A 245 5.03 -4.42 2.15
C GLY A 245 5.34 -5.77 2.82
N ALA A 246 4.85 -6.85 2.22
CA ALA A 246 4.93 -8.21 2.80
C ALA A 246 6.37 -8.75 2.90
N GLY A 247 7.31 -8.30 2.06
CA GLY A 247 8.74 -8.64 2.09
C GLY A 247 9.21 -9.46 0.89
N GLY A 248 10.53 -9.69 0.79
CA GLY A 248 11.15 -10.45 -0.30
C GLY A 248 11.38 -9.67 -1.62
N GLY A 249 11.15 -8.35 -1.61
CA GLY A 249 11.39 -7.44 -2.73
C GLY A 249 10.70 -6.09 -2.51
N GLY A 250 10.60 -5.29 -3.56
CA GLY A 250 9.91 -4.01 -3.57
C GLY A 250 10.85 -2.86 -3.21
N PHE A 251 10.49 -2.10 -2.17
CA PHE A 251 11.20 -0.90 -1.77
C PHE A 251 11.87 -1.04 -0.40
N LEU A 252 13.11 -0.54 -0.32
CA LEU A 252 13.76 -0.24 0.96
C LEU A 252 13.42 1.19 1.36
N MET A 253 12.83 1.35 2.55
CA MET A 253 12.59 2.65 3.17
C MET A 253 13.56 2.83 4.33
N PHE A 254 14.22 3.99 4.40
CA PHE A 254 15.11 4.36 5.50
C PHE A 254 14.74 5.73 6.06
N TYR A 255 14.84 5.88 7.37
CA TYR A 255 14.97 7.18 8.01
C TYR A 255 16.46 7.44 8.29
N ALA A 256 16.96 8.62 7.91
CA ALA A 256 18.37 8.94 7.95
C ALA A 256 18.66 10.23 8.71
N ARG A 257 19.71 10.23 9.54
CA ARG A 257 20.26 11.47 10.15
C ARG A 257 21.15 12.23 9.17
N ASP A 258 21.78 11.52 8.24
CA ASP A 258 22.55 12.10 7.14
C ASP A 258 21.97 11.61 5.81
N ARG A 259 20.91 12.29 5.38
CA ARG A 259 20.22 11.98 4.12
C ARG A 259 21.15 12.03 2.92
N ASP A 260 21.99 13.04 2.82
CA ASP A 260 22.79 13.28 1.63
C ASP A 260 23.88 12.21 1.47
N GLN A 261 24.51 11.81 2.57
CA GLN A 261 25.48 10.71 2.55
C GLN A 261 24.80 9.37 2.22
N LEU A 262 23.65 9.09 2.81
CA LEU A 262 22.90 7.86 2.52
C LEU A 262 22.52 7.80 1.05
N LYS A 263 21.90 8.86 0.53
CA LYS A 263 21.48 8.97 -0.87
C LYS A 263 22.64 8.78 -1.84
N LYS A 264 23.75 9.50 -1.63
CA LYS A 264 24.96 9.35 -2.47
C LYS A 264 25.46 7.91 -2.46
N THR A 265 25.44 7.26 -1.30
CA THR A 265 25.90 5.88 -1.15
C THR A 265 24.99 4.89 -1.87
N MET A 266 23.67 5.00 -1.69
CA MET A 266 22.70 4.11 -2.33
C MET A 266 22.70 4.23 -3.86
N ILE A 267 22.80 5.46 -4.39
CA ILE A 267 22.91 5.69 -5.85
C ILE A 267 24.20 5.08 -6.42
N LYS A 268 25.33 5.17 -5.70
CA LYS A 268 26.61 4.58 -6.14
C LYS A 268 26.55 3.06 -6.28
N VAL A 269 25.71 2.38 -5.50
CA VAL A 269 25.51 0.92 -5.60
C VAL A 269 24.35 0.54 -6.51
N GLY A 270 23.84 1.49 -7.31
CA GLY A 270 22.88 1.24 -8.37
C GLY A 270 21.41 1.26 -7.95
N LEU A 271 21.09 1.72 -6.74
CA LEU A 271 19.70 1.90 -6.31
C LEU A 271 19.12 3.22 -6.82
N GLU A 272 17.87 3.16 -7.26
CA GLU A 272 17.11 4.33 -7.70
C GLU A 272 16.26 4.88 -6.54
N GLU A 273 16.45 6.16 -6.22
CA GLU A 273 15.63 6.88 -5.24
C GLU A 273 14.28 7.24 -5.87
N VAL A 274 13.19 6.80 -5.24
CA VAL A 274 11.86 7.29 -5.56
C VAL A 274 11.50 8.39 -4.57
N ARG A 275 11.39 9.61 -5.08
CA ARG A 275 10.96 10.76 -4.27
C ARG A 275 9.46 10.70 -4.07
N PHE A 276 9.03 10.98 -2.84
CA PHE A 276 7.63 11.07 -2.48
C PHE A 276 7.40 12.25 -1.53
N ARG A 277 6.13 12.58 -1.33
CA ARG A 277 5.62 13.46 -0.28
C ARG A 277 4.42 12.77 0.35
N PHE A 278 4.03 13.19 1.54
CA PHE A 278 2.79 12.69 2.12
C PHE A 278 1.60 13.34 1.41
N ASP A 279 0.69 12.50 0.93
CA ASP A 279 -0.61 12.92 0.41
C ASP A 279 -1.66 12.75 1.52
N PHE A 280 -2.45 13.79 1.75
CA PHE A 280 -3.47 13.83 2.81
C PHE A 280 -4.90 13.75 2.28
N GLU A 281 -5.08 13.71 0.96
CA GLU A 281 -6.40 13.78 0.34
C GLU A 281 -7.02 12.40 0.08
N GLY A 282 -6.18 11.38 -0.12
CA GLY A 282 -6.63 10.05 -0.49
C GLY A 282 -7.25 10.04 -1.90
N ALA A 283 -8.12 9.07 -2.17
CA ALA A 283 -8.73 8.91 -3.49
C ALA A 283 -9.71 10.05 -3.79
N MET A 284 -9.32 10.92 -4.73
CA MET A 284 -10.08 12.08 -5.17
C MET A 284 -10.54 12.01 -6.63
N ILE A 285 -11.54 12.83 -6.96
CA ILE A 285 -11.99 13.08 -8.34
C ILE A 285 -11.33 14.34 -8.86
N THR A 286 -10.72 14.25 -10.04
CA THR A 286 -10.15 15.38 -10.76
C THR A 286 -10.85 15.53 -12.11
N GLY A 287 -11.55 16.65 -12.30
CA GLY A 287 -12.38 16.89 -13.48
C GLY A 287 -13.75 16.19 -13.43
N THR A 288 -14.78 16.95 -13.78
CA THR A 288 -16.18 16.52 -13.96
C THR A 288 -16.69 16.99 -15.30
#